data_AF-A0A7C1B9Q2-F1
#
_entry.id   AF-A0A7C1B9Q2-F1
#
_cell.length_a   1.000
_cell.length_b   1.000
_cell.length_c   1.000
_cell.angle_alpha   90.00
_cell.angle_beta   90.00
_cell.angle_gamma   90.00
#
_symmetry.space_group_name_H-M   'P 1'
#
loop_
_entity.id
_entity.type
_entity.pdbx_description
1 polymer ?
#
loop_
_entity_poly.entity_id
_entity_poly.type
_entity_poly.pdbx_seq_one_letter_code
_entity_poly.pdbx_strand_id
1 'polypeptide(L)'
;MVLVFVMSADKFKDRHGFWTNTIAREEYILKGNSSCPGCTAMIALRHIFKAAGPDTFVLVGACCAVVCEGVYPNTCMALPTLDT
;
A
#
# COMPACT_ATOMS: atom_id res chain seq x y z
N MET A 1 -7.43 -8.99 -6.56
CA MET A 1 -7.14 -9.24 -5.13
C MET A 1 -5.75 -8.69 -4.87
N VAL A 2 -5.57 -7.84 -3.86
CA VAL A 2 -4.25 -7.28 -3.54
C VAL A 2 -3.60 -8.13 -2.44
N LEU A 3 -2.48 -8.74 -2.77
CA LEU A 3 -1.66 -9.54 -1.87
C LEU A 3 -0.45 -8.71 -1.46
N VAL A 4 -0.35 -8.40 -0.17
CA VAL A 4 0.78 -7.65 0.38
C VAL A 4 1.76 -8.65 1.00
N PHE A 5 2.93 -8.78 0.37
CA PHE A 5 4.03 -9.58 0.90
C PHE A 5 5.01 -8.67 1.63
N VAL A 6 5.07 -8.81 2.95
CA VAL A 6 6.08 -8.12 3.75
C VAL A 6 7.37 -8.95 3.66
N MET A 7 8.38 -8.44 2.97
CA MET A 7 9.65 -9.16 2.79
C MET A 7 10.43 -9.28 4.12
N SER A 8 10.18 -8.37 5.07
CA SER A 8 10.66 -8.48 6.45
C SER A 8 9.48 -8.63 7.42
N ALA A 9 8.93 -9.84 7.49
CA ALA A 9 7.89 -10.19 8.46
C ALA A 9 8.36 -10.02 9.92
N ASP A 10 9.67 -10.05 10.15
CA ASP A 10 10.28 -9.93 11.48
C ASP A 10 10.02 -8.55 12.10
N LYS A 11 10.11 -7.46 11.31
CA LYS A 11 9.87 -6.07 11.77
C LYS A 11 8.42 -5.72 12.06
N PHE A 12 7.47 -6.56 11.64
CA PHE A 12 6.05 -6.36 11.97
C PHE A 12 5.81 -6.52 13.47
N LYS A 13 6.63 -7.34 14.16
CA LYS A 13 6.46 -7.69 15.57
C LYS A 13 7.05 -6.65 16.51
N ASP A 14 8.20 -6.05 16.19
CA ASP A 14 8.85 -5.00 16.98
C ASP A 14 8.21 -3.61 16.86
N ARG A 15 7.36 -3.38 15.85
CA ARG A 15 6.48 -2.20 15.81
C ARG A 15 5.24 -2.41 16.68
N HIS A 16 5.45 -2.65 17.97
CA HIS A 16 4.43 -2.69 19.03
C HIS A 16 3.66 -1.36 19.23
N GLY A 17 3.83 -0.40 18.32
CA GLY A 17 3.21 0.91 18.33
C GLY A 17 1.90 1.03 17.54
N PHE A 18 1.25 -0.05 17.10
CA PHE A 18 -0.07 0.05 16.45
C PHE A 18 -1.10 0.78 17.32
N TRP A 19 -0.92 0.77 18.65
CA TRP A 19 -1.74 1.49 19.63
C TRP A 19 -1.16 2.85 20.10
N THR A 20 0.08 3.20 19.76
CA THR A 20 0.58 4.57 20.03
C THR A 20 -0.02 5.52 19.01
N ASN A 21 -0.64 6.61 19.49
CA ASN A 21 -1.32 7.67 18.73
C ASN A 21 -0.46 8.41 17.66
N THR A 22 0.70 7.87 17.29
CA THR A 22 1.66 8.43 16.34
C THR A 22 1.74 7.54 15.10
N ILE A 23 0.80 7.72 14.19
CA ILE A 23 0.85 7.06 12.88
C ILE A 23 2.09 7.60 12.12
N ALA A 24 2.82 6.74 11.41
CA ALA A 24 4.03 7.15 10.66
C ALA A 24 3.74 8.37 9.74
N ARG A 25 4.71 9.24 9.45
CA ARG A 25 4.44 10.34 8.48
C ARG A 25 4.61 9.90 7.04
N GLU A 26 5.31 8.80 6.83
CA GLU A 26 5.63 8.25 5.53
C GLU A 26 4.38 7.65 4.87
N GLU A 27 4.23 7.92 3.57
CA GLU A 27 3.14 7.40 2.76
C GLU A 27 3.70 6.69 1.55
N TYR A 28 3.26 5.45 1.36
CA TYR A 28 3.66 4.63 0.23
C TYR A 28 2.61 4.61 -0.89
N ILE A 29 1.42 5.15 -0.62
CA ILE A 29 0.47 5.56 -1.65
C ILE A 29 0.60 7.06 -1.81
N LEU A 30 1.17 7.47 -2.94
CA LEU A 30 1.37 8.87 -3.28
C LEU A 30 0.03 9.52 -3.67
N LYS A 31 0.08 10.79 -4.06
CA LYS A 31 -1.08 11.45 -4.67
C LYS A 31 -1.08 11.13 -6.16
N GLY A 32 -2.25 10.89 -6.74
CA GLY A 32 -2.40 10.60 -8.17
C GLY A 32 -2.96 9.21 -8.50
N ASN A 33 -3.62 8.54 -7.55
CA ASN A 33 -4.44 7.37 -7.87
C ASN A 33 -5.70 7.78 -8.65
N SER A 34 -6.19 6.91 -9.54
CA SER A 34 -7.40 7.12 -10.35
C SER A 34 -8.67 6.56 -9.69
N SER A 35 -8.63 6.34 -8.37
CA SER A 35 -9.72 5.68 -7.65
C SER A 35 -10.95 6.58 -7.51
N CYS A 36 -12.13 5.96 -7.38
CA CYS A 36 -13.37 6.69 -7.11
C CYS A 36 -13.27 7.47 -5.79
N PRO A 37 -13.95 8.63 -5.67
CA PRO A 37 -13.99 9.38 -4.43
C PRO A 37 -14.58 8.50 -3.31
N GLY A 38 -13.80 8.29 -2.24
CA GLY A 38 -14.19 7.41 -1.14
C GLY A 38 -13.90 5.92 -1.36
N CYS A 39 -13.01 5.57 -2.31
CA CYS A 39 -12.59 4.18 -2.50
C CYS A 39 -11.98 3.60 -1.21
N THR A 40 -12.70 2.68 -0.58
CA THR A 40 -12.28 2.05 0.67
C THR A 40 -11.06 1.17 0.49
N ALA A 41 -10.88 0.56 -0.68
CA ALA A 41 -9.71 -0.25 -1.00
C ALA A 41 -8.42 0.58 -0.96
N MET A 42 -8.39 1.76 -1.58
CA MET A 42 -7.21 2.64 -1.56
C MET A 42 -6.93 3.21 -0.17
N ILE A 43 -7.98 3.53 0.60
CA ILE A 43 -7.83 3.98 1.99
C ILE A 43 -7.25 2.85 2.86
N ALA A 44 -7.79 1.64 2.73
CA ALA A 44 -7.29 0.47 3.44
C ALA A 44 -5.82 0.20 3.08
N LEU A 45 -5.47 0.20 1.80
CA LEU A 45 -4.08 0.01 1.34
C LEU A 45 -3.14 1.10 1.89
N ARG A 46 -3.59 2.36 1.98
CA ARG A 46 -2.79 3.44 2.59
C ARG A 46 -2.44 3.13 4.05
N HIS A 47 -3.40 2.59 4.82
CA HIS A 47 -3.14 2.19 6.21
C HIS A 47 -2.29 0.92 6.29
N ILE A 48 -2.53 -0.06 5.41
CA ILE A 48 -1.79 -1.32 5.38
C ILE A 48 -0.33 -1.07 5.03
N PHE A 49 -0.02 -0.34 3.95
CA PHE A 49 1.37 -0.05 3.58
C PHE A 49 2.08 0.79 4.63
N LYS A 50 1.35 1.65 5.32
CA LYS A 50 1.89 2.42 6.44
C LYS A 50 2.26 1.56 7.64
N ALA A 51 1.48 0.51 7.91
CA ALA A 51 1.84 -0.49 8.90
C ALA A 51 3.01 -1.37 8.42
N ALA A 52 2.99 -1.75 7.14
CA ALA A 52 3.91 -2.71 6.55
C ALA A 52 5.32 -2.13 6.29
N GLY A 53 5.43 -0.85 5.93
CA GLY A 53 6.70 -0.16 5.75
C GLY A 53 7.36 -0.32 4.37
N PRO A 54 8.62 0.12 4.22
CA PRO A 54 9.30 0.17 2.93
C PRO A 54 9.78 -1.22 2.45
N ASP A 55 9.96 -2.17 3.38
CA ASP A 55 10.42 -3.54 3.09
C ASP A 55 9.25 -4.44 2.66
N THR A 56 8.44 -3.97 1.70
CA THR A 56 7.19 -4.62 1.28
C THR A 56 7.05 -4.69 -0.23
N PHE A 57 6.43 -5.76 -0.69
CA PHE A 57 6.19 -6.07 -2.08
C PHE A 57 4.70 -6.32 -2.31
N VAL A 58 4.14 -5.77 -3.38
CA VAL A 58 2.69 -5.83 -3.62
C VAL A 58 2.41 -6.64 -4.89
N LEU A 59 1.71 -7.75 -4.71
CA LEU A 59 1.16 -8.56 -5.79
C LEU A 59 -0.29 -8.14 -6.04
N VAL A 60 -0.54 -7.54 -7.19
CA VAL A 60 -1.86 -7.03 -7.58
C VAL A 60 -2.46 -8.00 -8.59
N GLY A 61 -3.38 -8.85 -8.13
CA GLY A 61 -4.16 -9.69 -9.03
C GLY A 61 -5.35 -8.93 -9.62
N ALA A 62 -5.80 -9.31 -10.82
CA ALA A 62 -6.99 -8.80 -11.52
C ALA A 62 -8.08 -8.20 -10.60
N CYS A 63 -8.08 -6.88 -10.44
CA CYS A 63 -9.10 -6.11 -9.73
C CYS A 63 -8.97 -4.61 -10.08
N CYS A 64 -9.87 -3.80 -9.53
CA CYS A 64 -9.85 -2.35 -9.74
C CYS A 64 -8.58 -1.67 -9.21
N ALA A 65 -7.84 -2.29 -8.27
CA ALA A 65 -6.59 -1.73 -7.75
C ALA A 65 -5.55 -1.50 -8.86
N VAL A 66 -5.42 -2.45 -9.80
CA VAL A 66 -4.48 -2.37 -10.94
C VAL A 66 -4.62 -1.05 -11.71
N VAL A 67 -5.86 -0.65 -12.00
CA VAL A 67 -6.10 0.61 -12.72
C VAL A 67 -6.10 1.82 -11.79
N CYS A 68 -6.46 1.63 -10.51
CA CYS A 68 -6.48 2.69 -9.50
C CYS A 68 -5.06 3.19 -9.18
N GLU A 69 -4.05 2.36 -9.36
CA GLU A 69 -2.65 2.69 -9.06
C GLU A 69 -2.12 3.82 -9.94
N GLY A 70 -2.69 4.07 -11.11
CA GLY A 70 -2.35 5.24 -11.89
C GLY A 70 -2.57 5.02 -13.38
N VAL A 71 -2.29 6.05 -14.16
CA VAL A 71 -2.28 5.96 -15.61
C VAL A 71 -0.84 5.76 -16.06
N TYR A 72 -0.61 4.69 -16.82
CA TYR A 72 0.67 4.42 -17.45
C TYR A 72 1.23 5.69 -18.14
N PRO A 73 2.50 6.07 -17.91
CA PRO A 73 3.59 5.28 -17.32
C PRO A 73 3.80 5.46 -15.80
N ASN A 74 2.96 6.23 -15.11
CA ASN A 74 3.17 6.56 -13.70
C ASN A 74 2.31 5.68 -12.79
N THR A 75 2.89 5.27 -11.67
CA THR A 75 2.17 4.62 -10.57
C THR A 75 2.23 5.46 -9.31
N CYS A 76 1.15 5.39 -8.53
CA CYS A 76 0.96 6.01 -7.24
C CYS A 76 1.62 5.20 -6.12
N MET A 77 1.96 3.94 -6.38
CA MET A 77 2.65 3.11 -5.40
C MET A 77 4.14 3.41 -5.41
N ALA A 78 4.66 3.83 -4.25
CA ALA A 78 6.08 4.02 -4.03
C ALA A 78 6.81 2.69 -3.76
N LEU A 79 6.08 1.59 -3.67
CA LEU A 79 6.58 0.25 -3.41
C LEU A 79 6.69 -0.55 -4.72
N PRO A 80 7.58 -1.54 -4.79
CA PRO A 80 7.68 -2.43 -5.94
C PRO A 80 6.43 -3.29 -6.04
N THR A 81 5.79 -3.24 -7.21
CA THR A 81 4.52 -3.93 -7.46
C THR A 81 4.59 -4.76 -8.72
N LEU A 82 3.87 -5.89 -8.72
CA LEU A 82 3.61 -6.65 -9.92
C LEU A 82 2.11 -6.78 -10.14
N ASP A 83 1.72 -6.62 -11.40
CA ASP A 83 0.36 -6.86 -11.86
C ASP A 83 0.29 -8.23 -12.54
N THR A 84 -0.67 -9.05 -12.15
CA THR A 84 -0.94 -10.37 -12.74
C THR A 84 -2.34 -10.46 -13.31
#